data_AF-A0A354H0C6-F1
#
_entry.id   AF-A0A354H0C6-F1
#
_cell.length_a   1.000
_cell.length_b   1.000
_cell.length_c   1.000
_cell.angle_alpha   90.00
_cell.angle_beta   90.00
_cell.angle_gamma   90.00
#
_symmetry.space_group_name_H-M   'P 1'
#
loop_
_entity.id
_entity.type
_entity.pdbx_description
1 polymer ?
#
loop_
_entity_poly.entity_id
_entity_poly.type
_entity_poly.pdbx_seq_one_letter_code
_entity_poly.pdbx_strand_id
1 'polypeptide(L)' 'MRKKSPQRGSLAEYVAEVLKNAVYEKGEQLDVIVAEAPDLPGCLTQGATFEEARENLADAIEVWLMSGLRSGEDSPEKEQ' A
#
# COMPACT_ATOMS: atom_id res chain seq x y z
N MET A 1 10.01 17.42 19.95
CA MET A 1 9.53 16.46 18.93
C MET A 1 8.02 16.61 18.80
N ARG A 2 7.52 17.17 17.69
CA ARG A 2 6.07 17.29 17.47
C ARG A 2 5.54 15.91 17.08
N LYS A 3 4.92 15.20 18.03
CA LYS A 3 4.05 14.07 17.71
C LYS A 3 2.89 14.67 16.91
N LYS A 4 2.86 14.48 15.58
CA LYS A 4 1.72 14.92 14.78
C LYS A 4 0.50 14.17 15.30
N SER A 5 -0.49 14.91 15.78
CA SER A 5 -1.81 14.43 16.14
C SER A 5 -2.39 13.57 15.01
N PRO A 6 -3.12 12.48 15.31
CA PRO A 6 -3.74 11.67 14.26
C PRO A 6 -4.77 12.54 13.56
N GLN A 7 -4.48 12.96 12.33
CA GLN A 7 -5.44 13.70 11.52
C GLN A 7 -6.58 12.72 11.17
N ARG A 8 -7.84 13.14 11.37
CA ARG A 8 -9.00 12.43 10.80
C ARG A 8 -8.93 12.59 9.28
N GLY A 9 -8.21 11.71 8.61
CA GLY A 9 -8.13 11.63 7.16
C GLY A 9 -9.15 10.64 6.58
N SER A 10 -9.53 10.87 5.33
CA SER A 10 -10.28 9.94 4.49
C SER A 10 -9.39 8.80 3.98
N LEU A 11 -10.03 7.72 3.51
CA LEU A 11 -9.31 6.62 2.86
C LEU A 11 -8.49 7.12 1.65
N ALA A 12 -9.08 7.99 0.84
CA ALA A 12 -8.41 8.56 -0.34
C ALA A 12 -7.14 9.35 0.02
N GLU A 13 -7.17 10.12 1.12
CA GLU A 13 -5.97 10.82 1.59
C GLU A 13 -4.90 9.84 2.07
N TYR A 14 -5.28 8.77 2.78
CA TYR A 14 -4.33 7.75 3.20
C TYR A 14 -3.68 7.05 2.00
N VAL A 15 -4.48 6.61 1.03
CA VAL A 15 -3.98 6.01 -0.23
C VAL A 15 -3.02 6.98 -0.92
N ALA A 16 -3.38 8.26 -1.02
CA ALA A 16 -2.53 9.26 -1.63
C ALA A 16 -1.21 9.48 -0.86
N GLU A 17 -1.20 9.44 0.47
CA GLU A 17 0.03 9.52 1.26
C GLU A 17 0.94 8.29 1.03
N VAL A 18 0.38 7.07 1.00
CA VAL A 18 1.16 5.85 0.72
C VAL A 18 1.78 5.92 -0.69
N LEU A 19 1.01 6.38 -1.69
CA LEU A 19 1.51 6.51 -3.06
C LEU A 19 2.66 7.51 -3.20
N LYS A 20 2.86 8.46 -2.29
CA LYS A 20 4.02 9.37 -2.31
C LYS A 20 5.34 8.65 -2.03
N ASN A 21 5.28 7.52 -1.32
CA ASN A 21 6.45 6.71 -0.98
C ASN A 21 6.55 5.45 -1.87
N ALA A 22 5.65 5.29 -2.85
CA ALA A 22 5.66 4.14 -3.74
C ALA A 22 6.95 4.10 -4.59
N VAL A 23 7.46 2.90 -4.78
CA VAL A 23 8.65 2.61 -5.59
C VAL A 23 8.20 2.00 -6.90
N TYR A 24 8.80 2.44 -8.01
CA TYR A 24 8.48 1.97 -9.35
C TYR A 24 9.75 1.52 -10.05
N GLU A 25 9.73 0.31 -10.58
CA GLU A 25 10.87 -0.30 -11.26
C GLU A 25 10.43 -0.96 -12.56
N LYS A 26 11.35 -1.09 -13.51
CA LYS A 26 11.09 -1.85 -14.73
C LYS A 26 11.21 -3.35 -14.43
N GLY A 27 10.23 -4.13 -14.88
CA GLY A 27 10.25 -5.59 -14.73
C GLY A 27 11.47 -6.22 -15.41
N GLU A 28 12.07 -7.23 -14.76
CA GLU A 28 13.27 -7.91 -15.27
C GLU A 28 12.96 -8.85 -16.43
N GLN A 29 11.86 -9.59 -16.37
CA GLN A 29 11.48 -10.58 -17.39
C GLN A 29 10.42 -10.08 -18.37
N LEU A 30 9.59 -9.12 -17.96
CA LEU A 30 8.44 -8.62 -18.72
C LEU A 30 8.55 -7.11 -18.92
N ASP A 31 8.05 -6.61 -20.05
CA ASP A 31 8.00 -5.17 -20.34
C ASP A 31 6.83 -4.52 -19.60
N VAL A 32 6.97 -4.43 -18.28
CA VAL A 32 5.99 -3.87 -17.34
C VAL A 32 6.69 -2.93 -16.37
N ILE A 33 5.91 -2.07 -15.73
CA ILE A 33 6.32 -1.32 -14.54
C ILE A 33 5.80 -2.08 -13.33
N VAL A 34 6.70 -2.42 -12.42
CA VAL A 34 6.39 -2.97 -11.10
C VAL A 34 6.25 -1.80 -10.13
N ALA A 35 5.17 -1.79 -9.35
CA ALA A 35 4.89 -0.77 -8.35
C ALA A 35 4.75 -1.41 -6.97
N GLU A 36 5.48 -0.91 -5.99
CA GLU A 36 5.46 -1.37 -4.61
C GLU A 36 5.10 -0.21 -3.67
N ALA A 37 4.34 -0.51 -2.61
CA ALA A 37 4.18 0.38 -1.46
C ALA A 37 5.01 -0.15 -0.28
N PRO A 38 6.25 0.34 -0.04
CA PRO A 38 7.12 -0.19 1.01
C PRO A 38 6.53 -0.05 2.43
N ASP A 39 5.68 0.96 2.62
CA ASP A 39 4.98 1.19 3.89
C ASP A 39 3.95 0.09 4.20
N LEU A 40 3.54 -0.71 3.20
CA LEU A 40 2.60 -1.81 3.29
C LEU A 40 3.24 -3.11 2.78
N PRO A 41 3.97 -3.85 3.64
CA PRO A 41 4.69 -5.05 3.23
C PRO A 41 3.80 -6.03 2.46
N GLY A 42 4.26 -6.45 1.28
CA GLY A 42 3.53 -7.35 0.39
C GLY A 42 2.52 -6.66 -0.54
N CYS A 43 2.35 -5.34 -0.48
CA CYS A 43 1.52 -4.59 -1.41
C CYS A 43 2.31 -4.21 -2.68
N LEU A 44 2.26 -5.11 -3.67
CA LEU A 44 2.97 -5.04 -4.94
C LEU A 44 2.00 -5.29 -6.09
N THR A 45 2.19 -4.57 -7.19
CA THR A 45 1.44 -4.75 -8.43
C THR A 45 2.33 -4.49 -9.64
N GLN A 46 1.81 -4.71 -10.84
CA GLN A 46 2.45 -4.36 -12.09
C GLN A 46 1.42 -3.84 -13.11
N GLY A 47 1.90 -3.08 -14.09
CA GLY A 47 1.11 -2.58 -15.22
C GLY A 47 1.97 -2.40 -16.46
N ALA A 48 1.36 -2.36 -17.64
CA ALA A 48 2.07 -2.11 -18.89
C ALA A 48 2.60 -0.66 -18.96
N THR A 49 2.02 0.27 -18.20
CA THR A 49 2.49 1.65 -18.07
C THR A 49 2.68 2.04 -16.59
N PHE A 50 3.34 3.18 -16.37
CA PHE A 50 3.48 3.76 -15.04
C PHE A 50 2.11 4.09 -14.43
N GLU A 51 1.21 4.69 -15.23
CA GLU A 51 -0.13 5.07 -14.81
C GLU A 51 -0.94 3.84 -14.39
N GLU A 52 -0.92 2.78 -15.20
CA GLU A 52 -1.63 1.53 -14.89
C GLU A 52 -1.07 0.89 -13.61
N ALA A 53 0.26 0.79 -13.48
CA ALA A 53 0.88 0.22 -12.28
C ALA A 53 0.53 1.02 -11.01
N ARG A 54 0.48 2.36 -11.12
CA ARG A 54 0.08 3.28 -10.04
C ARG A 54 -1.40 3.14 -9.69
N GLU A 55 -2.29 3.04 -10.68
CA GLU A 55 -3.73 2.83 -10.46
C GLU A 55 -3.98 1.49 -9.79
N ASN A 56 -3.37 0.42 -10.30
CA ASN A 56 -3.43 -0.90 -9.68
C ASN A 56 -2.88 -0.87 -8.24
N LEU A 57 -1.83 -0.09 -7.96
CA LEU A 57 -1.29 0.06 -6.60
C LEU A 57 -2.26 0.77 -5.66
N ALA A 58 -2.99 1.78 -6.14
CA ALA A 58 -4.04 2.42 -5.36
C ALA A 58 -5.12 1.42 -4.94
N ASP A 59 -5.60 0.60 -5.88
CA ASP A 59 -6.59 -0.44 -5.61
C ASP A 59 -6.06 -1.51 -4.64
N ALA A 60 -4.81 -1.94 -4.83
CA ALA A 60 -4.16 -2.92 -3.96
C ALA A 60 -4.01 -2.40 -2.51
N ILE A 61 -3.71 -1.11 -2.33
CA ILE A 61 -3.65 -0.47 -1.01
C ILE A 61 -5.01 -0.52 -0.32
N GLU A 62 -6.09 -0.21 -1.05
CA GLU A 62 -7.45 -0.29 -0.49
C GLU A 62 -7.80 -1.71 -0.07
N VAL A 63 -7.48 -2.71 -0.89
CA VAL A 63 -7.68 -4.13 -0.58
C VAL A 63 -6.85 -4.58 0.62
N TRP A 64 -5.60 -4.15 0.73
CA TRP A 64 -4.73 -4.44 1.86
C TRP A 64 -5.33 -3.92 3.17
N LEU A 65 -5.83 -2.67 3.16
CA LEU A 65 -6.48 -2.06 4.32
C LEU A 65 -7.77 -2.78 4.71
N MET A 66 -8.62 -3.14 3.73
CA MET A 66 -9.83 -3.92 3.99
C MET A 66 -9.53 -5.30 4.57
N SER A 67 -8.43 -5.92 4.13
CA SER A 67 -8.00 -7.22 4.64
C SER A 67 -7.60 -7.13 6.10
N GLY A 68 -6.85 -6.11 6.52
CA GLY A 68 -6.50 -5.89 7.92
C GLY A 68 -7.72 -5.60 8.82
N LEU A 69 -8.72 -4.90 8.30
CA LEU A 69 -9.98 -4.66 9.02
C LEU A 69 -10.83 -5.93 9.16
N ARG A 70 -10.86 -6.78 8.13
CA ARG A 70 -11.59 -8.06 8.14
C ARG A 70 -10.90 -9.10 9.02
N SER A 71 -9.58 -9.09 9.06
CA SER A 71 -8.81 -10.01 9.90
C SER A 71 -9.10 -9.79 11.38
N GLY A 72 -9.61 -8.61 11.78
CA GLY A 72 -10.10 -8.34 13.14
C GLY A 72 -9.25 -9.06 14.17
N GLU A 73 -7.92 -8.95 14.00
CA GLU A 73 -7.00 -9.84 14.68
C GLU A 73 -7.04 -9.40 16.13
N ASP A 74 -7.88 -10.12 16.89
CA ASP A 74 -7.64 -10.46 18.27
C ASP A 74 -6.13 -10.52 18.44
N SER A 75 -5.62 -9.61 19.25
CA SER A 75 -4.20 -9.56 19.59
C SER A 75 -3.73 -11.00 19.80
N PRO A 76 -2.61 -11.45 19.21
CA PRO A 76 -1.99 -12.64 19.75
C PRO A 76 -1.65 -12.25 21.20
N GLU A 77 -2.44 -12.76 22.15
CA GLU A 77 -1.98 -12.87 23.52
C GLU A 77 -0.60 -13.48 23.40
N LYS A 78 0.38 -12.78 23.96
CA LYS A 78 1.76 -13.21 24.00
C LYS A 78 1.81 -14.67 24.45
N GLU A 79 2.12 -15.58 23.55
CA GLU A 79 2.54 -16.93 23.92
C GLU A 79 4.06 -17.01 23.79
N GLN A 80 4.67 -16.71 24.95
CA GLN A 80 5.89 -17.26 25.57
C GLN A 80 7.13 -17.53 24.72
#